data_AF-A0A679HS79-F1
#
_entry.id   AF-A0A679HS79-F1
#
_cell.length_a   1.000
_cell.length_b   1.000
_cell.length_c   1.000
_cell.angle_alpha   90.00
_cell.angle_beta   90.00
_cell.angle_gamma   90.00
#
_symmetry.space_group_name_H-M   'P 1'
#
loop_
_entity.id
_entity.type
_entity.pdbx_description
1 polymer ?
#
loop_
_entity_poly.entity_id
_entity_poly.type
_entity_poly.pdbx_seq_one_letter_code
_entity_poly.pdbx_strand_id
1 'polypeptide(L)' 'MANNTVRSTIYLDSELHQALRVKAAVAHKSISEIVNESIRESLREDEADLKAFELRAAEEPMPYETFLAKLKADGTI' A
#
# COMPACT_ATOMS: atom_id res chain seq x y z
N MET A 1 4.37 -25.91 14.57
CA MET A 1 5.09 -24.98 13.68
C MET A 1 5.70 -23.90 14.56
N ALA A 2 7.02 -23.76 14.61
CA ALA A 2 7.64 -22.75 15.47
C ALA A 2 7.16 -21.36 14.98
N ASN A 3 6.42 -20.65 15.83
CA ASN A 3 6.07 -19.25 15.63
C ASN A 3 7.37 -18.46 15.78
N ASN A 4 8.14 -18.31 14.69
CA ASN A 4 9.43 -17.64 14.72
C ASN A 4 9.22 -16.11 14.65
N THR A 5 8.54 -15.59 15.66
CA THR A 5 8.32 -14.15 15.82
C THR A 5 9.56 -13.53 16.43
N VAL A 6 10.14 -12.53 15.75
CA VAL A 6 11.23 -11.73 16.29
C VAL A 6 10.64 -10.51 17.00
N ARG A 7 11.06 -10.26 18.24
CA ARG A 7 10.65 -9.05 18.97
C ARG A 7 11.43 -7.86 18.43
N SER A 8 10.70 -6.85 17.99
CA SER A 8 11.26 -5.56 17.55
C SER A 8 10.69 -4.42 18.40
N THR A 9 11.50 -3.40 18.65
CA THR A 9 11.08 -2.17 19.34
C THR A 9 11.06 -1.04 18.32
N ILE A 10 9.95 -0.31 18.26
CA ILE A 10 9.77 0.86 17.38
C ILE A 10 9.32 2.05 18.21
N TYR A 11 9.68 3.24 17.76
CA TYR A 11 9.12 4.48 18.29
C TYR A 11 7.94 4.90 17.41
N LEU A 12 6.87 5.33 18.05
CA LEU A 12 5.68 5.88 17.41
C LEU A 12 5.45 7.28 17.97
N ASP A 13 5.03 8.20 17.11
CA ASP A 13 4.56 9.51 17.57
C ASP A 13 3.39 9.32 18.55
N SER A 14 3.30 10.19 19.55
CA SER A 14 2.34 10.06 20.64
C SER A 14 0.89 9.99 20.13
N GLU A 15 0.55 10.81 19.14
CA GLU A 15 -0.77 10.85 18.51
C GLU A 15 -1.06 9.58 17.71
N LEU A 16 -0.07 9.06 16.96
CA LEU A 16 -0.20 7.82 16.20
C LEU A 16 -0.38 6.61 17.13
N HIS A 17 0.39 6.54 18.21
CA HIS A 17 0.25 5.50 19.21
C HIS A 17 -1.14 5.55 19.86
N GLN A 18 -1.67 6.74 20.16
CA GLN A 18 -3.02 6.88 20.71
C GLN A 18 -4.09 6.42 19.72
N ALA A 19 -3.98 6.81 18.44
CA ALA A 19 -4.89 6.35 17.40
C ALA A 19 -4.85 4.82 17.22
N LEU A 20 -3.64 4.24 17.21
CA LEU A 20 -3.45 2.79 17.12
C LEU A 20 -4.05 2.06 18.32
N ARG A 21 -3.95 2.60 19.53
CA ARG A 21 -4.60 2.03 20.73
C ARG A 21 -6.11 1.99 20.60
N VAL A 22 -6.72 3.06 20.11
CA VAL A 22 -8.17 3.10 19.88
C VAL A 22 -8.57 2.09 18.80
N LYS A 23 -7.84 2.04 17.68
CA LYS A 23 -8.08 1.07 16.60
C LYS A 23 -7.96 -0.38 17.10
N ALA A 24 -6.94 -0.68 17.89
CA ALA A 24 -6.73 -1.98 18.52
C ALA A 24 -7.93 -2.42 19.37
N ALA A 25 -8.44 -1.51 20.21
CA ALA A 25 -9.60 -1.78 21.05
C ALA A 25 -10.87 -2.03 20.23
N VAL A 26 -11.12 -1.21 19.20
CA VAL A 26 -12.31 -1.35 18.32
C VAL A 26 -12.24 -2.62 17.47
N ALA A 27 -11.06 -2.96 16.96
CA ALA A 27 -10.87 -4.11 16.08
C ALA A 27 -10.67 -5.44 16.82
N HIS A 28 -10.65 -5.43 18.16
CA HIS A 28 -10.28 -6.59 18.99
C HIS A 28 -8.96 -7.24 18.57
N LYS A 29 -7.98 -6.41 18.19
CA LYS A 29 -6.62 -6.82 17.78
C LYS A 29 -5.59 -6.15 18.66
N SER A 30 -4.42 -6.75 18.80
CA SER A 30 -3.26 -6.10 19.42
C SER A 30 -2.65 -5.05 18.48
N ILE A 31 -1.90 -4.09 19.04
CA ILE A 31 -1.13 -3.12 18.25
C ILE A 31 -0.13 -3.84 17.35
N SER A 32 0.54 -4.88 17.86
CA SER A 32 1.50 -5.68 17.08
C SER A 32 0.85 -6.36 15.88
N GLU A 33 -0.36 -6.91 16.02
CA GLU A 33 -1.09 -7.50 14.90
C GLU A 33 -1.44 -6.45 13.84
N ILE A 34 -1.94 -5.28 14.26
CA ILE A 34 -2.25 -4.18 13.34
C ILE A 34 -1.00 -3.72 12.59
N VAL A 35 0.13 -3.53 13.29
CA VAL A 35 1.40 -3.13 12.66
C VAL A 35 1.88 -4.19 11.68
N ASN A 36 1.86 -5.47 12.05
CA ASN A 36 2.27 -6.56 11.17
C ASN A 36 1.35 -6.73 9.96
N GLU A 37 0.06 -6.43 10.08
CA GLU A 37 -0.88 -6.42 8.97
C GLU A 37 -0.59 -5.25 8.03
N SER A 38 -0.44 -4.03 8.56
CA SER A 38 -0.09 -2.86 7.76
C SER A 38 1.22 -3.03 6.98
N ILE A 39 2.26 -3.61 7.60
CA ILE A 39 3.53 -3.88 6.91
C ILE A 39 3.34 -4.89 5.78
N ARG A 40 2.55 -5.96 6.01
CA ARG A 40 2.27 -6.96 4.97
C ARG A 40 1.49 -6.38 3.80
N GLU A 41 0.50 -5.52 4.06
CA GLU A 41 -0.25 -4.86 2.99
C GLU A 41 0.65 -3.90 2.20
N SER A 42 1.47 -3.08 2.87
CA SER A 42 2.43 -2.19 2.19
C SER A 42 3.39 -2.97 1.28
N LEU A 43 3.94 -4.10 1.75
CA LEU A 43 4.83 -4.93 0.94
C LEU A 43 4.12 -5.59 -0.25
N ARG A 44 2.82 -5.92 -0.10
CA ARG A 44 2.02 -6.50 -1.19
C ARG A 44 1.68 -5.44 -2.24
N GLU A 45 1.38 -4.22 -1.82
CA GLU A 45 1.19 -3.08 -2.73
C GLU A 45 2.46 -2.83 -3.54
N ASP A 46 3.62 -2.77 -2.88
CA ASP A 46 4.92 -2.62 -3.56
C ASP A 46 5.17 -3.74 -4.59
N GLU A 47 4.87 -4.99 -4.25
CA GLU A 47 4.99 -6.12 -5.19
C GLU A 47 4.07 -5.95 -6.40
N ALA A 48 2.83 -5.53 -6.18
CA ALA A 48 1.87 -5.29 -7.25
C ALA A 48 2.32 -4.15 -8.18
N ASP A 49 2.87 -3.09 -7.62
CA ASP A 49 3.40 -1.95 -8.36
C ASP A 49 4.60 -2.37 -9.22
N LEU A 50 5.57 -3.10 -8.64
CA LEU A 50 6.72 -3.61 -9.40
C LEU A 50 6.27 -4.49 -10.57
N LYS A 51 5.29 -5.37 -10.35
CA LYS A 51 4.73 -6.20 -11.41
C LYS A 51 4.03 -5.37 -12.49
N ALA A 52 3.30 -4.32 -12.11
CA ALA A 52 2.68 -3.41 -13.07
C ALA A 52 3.74 -2.70 -13.92
N PHE A 53 4.84 -2.25 -13.31
CA PHE A 53 5.97 -1.68 -14.04
C PHE A 53 6.56 -2.67 -15.06
N GLU A 54 6.80 -3.93 -14.66
CA GLU A 54 7.33 -4.96 -15.56
C GLU A 54 6.39 -5.24 -16.73
N LEU A 55 5.08 -5.37 -16.48
CA LEU A 55 4.09 -5.61 -17.54
C LEU A 55 4.02 -4.45 -18.53
N ARG A 56 4.21 -3.21 -18.05
CA ARG A 56 4.17 -2.00 -18.86
C ARG A 56 5.49 -1.63 -19.51
N ALA A 57 6.58 -2.32 -19.16
CA ALA A 57 7.91 -2.05 -19.72
C ALA A 57 7.97 -2.25 -21.24
N ALA A 58 7.08 -3.09 -21.79
CA ALA A 58 6.95 -3.33 -23.23
C ALA A 58 5.92 -2.42 -23.93
N GLU A 59 5.20 -1.55 -23.20
CA GLU A 59 4.26 -0.61 -23.82
C GLU A 59 5.03 0.47 -24.59
N GLU A 60 4.61 0.74 -25.83
CA GLU A 60 5.16 1.87 -26.58
C GLU A 60 4.67 3.20 -25.99
N PRO A 61 5.54 4.20 -25.85
CA PRO A 61 5.15 5.52 -25.37
C PRO A 61 4.19 6.18 -26.35
N MET A 62 3.06 6.68 -25.83
CA MET A 62 2.06 7.40 -26.62
C MET A 62 2.34 8.91 -26.60
N PRO A 63 2.34 9.60 -27.76
CA PRO A 63 2.42 11.05 -27.80
C PRO A 63 1.26 11.70 -27.05
N TYR A 64 1.56 12.80 -26.36
CA TYR A 64 0.58 13.51 -25.54
C TYR A 64 -0.65 13.98 -26.35
N GLU A 65 -0.45 14.45 -27.57
CA GLU A 65 -1.53 14.88 -28.46
C GLU A 65 -2.50 13.74 -28.79
N THR A 66 -1.98 12.53 -29.04
CA THR A 66 -2.77 11.32 -29.30
C THR A 66 -3.58 10.93 -28.07
N PHE A 67 -2.99 11.04 -26.88
CA PHE A 67 -3.69 10.78 -25.62
C PHE A 67 -4.81 11.80 -25.36
N LEU A 68 -4.57 13.10 -25.60
CA LEU A 68 -5.59 14.14 -25.48
C LEU A 68 -6.75 13.95 -26.46
N ALA A 69 -6.47 13.56 -27.70
CA ALA A 69 -7.51 13.26 -28.69
C ALA A 69 -8.39 12.09 -28.22
N LYS A 70 -7.78 11.06 -27.61
CA LYS A 70 -8.51 9.93 -27.03
C LYS A 70 -9.43 10.36 -25.87
N LEU A 71 -8.93 11.16 -24.94
CA LEU A 71 -9.72 11.64 -23.78
C LEU A 71 -10.90 12.54 -24.19
N LYS A 72 -10.76 13.32 -25.26
CA LYS A 72 -11.89 14.09 -25.82
C LYS A 72 -12.92 13.17 -26.47
N ALA A 73 -12.47 12.10 -27.11
CA ALA A 73 -13.35 11.16 -27.81
C ALA A 73 -14.14 10.26 -26.84
N ASP A 74 -13.57 9.93 -25.68
CA ASP A 74 -14.24 9.13 -24.64
C ASP A 74 -15.09 9.96 -23.66
N GLY A 75 -15.07 11.30 -23.78
CA GLY A 75 -15.87 12.23 -22.99
C GLY A 75 -15.35 12.45 -21.57
N THR A 76 -14.11 12.03 -21.28
CA THR A 76 -13.46 12.28 -20.00
C THR A 76 -13.13 13.77 -19.82
N ILE A 77 -12.84 14.48 -20.92
CA ILE A 77 -12.60 15.94 -20.97
C ILE A 77 -13.25 16.59 -22.19
#